data_AF-A0A8X6HKZ8-F1
#
_entry.id   AF-A0A8X6HKZ8-F1
#
_cell.length_a   1.000
_cell.length_b   1.000
_cell.length_c   1.000
_cell.angle_alpha   90.00
_cell.angle_beta   90.00
_cell.angle_gamma   90.00
#
_symmetry.space_group_name_H-M   'P 1'
#
loop_
_entity.id
_entity.type
_entity.pdbx_description
1 polymer ?
#
loop_
_entity_poly.entity_id
_entity_poly.type
_entity_poly.pdbx_seq_one_letter_code
_entity_poly.pdbx_strand_id
1 'polypeptide(L)'
;CLFNNELLRPLDLGMLSKERFYLLIQLMKIYFYCPWPSTSRSVKLIWRSIPDCLFSFNELNQYFGTIMDSEDIKNIFEFFSTAVGSESSYCQPRSLKHLSKCTVRSLMEVNGQLCPRNIEELIVPLTVRAYLRLLE
;
A
#
# COMPACT_ATOMS: atom_id res chain seq x y z
N CYS A 1 17.69 19.72 5.59
CA CYS A 1 16.90 20.39 6.64
C CYS A 1 15.50 20.77 6.14
N LEU A 2 14.68 19.81 5.70
CA LEU A 2 13.27 20.05 5.34
C LEU A 2 12.43 18.83 5.72
N PHE A 3 12.42 18.49 7.00
CA PHE A 3 11.50 17.52 7.59
C PHE A 3 11.19 18.03 8.99
N ASN A 4 10.36 19.07 9.07
CA ASN A 4 9.94 19.69 10.32
C ASN A 4 9.03 18.74 11.12
N ASN A 5 8.90 19.01 12.43
CA ASN A 5 7.95 18.38 13.36
C ASN A 5 6.51 18.29 12.82
N GLU A 6 6.15 19.07 11.80
CA GLU A 6 4.83 19.05 11.17
C GLU A 6 4.48 17.73 10.50
N LEU A 7 5.46 16.95 10.03
CA LEU A 7 5.21 15.61 9.49
C LEU A 7 4.85 14.57 10.55
N LEU A 8 5.33 14.77 11.77
CA LEU A 8 5.02 13.89 12.91
C LEU A 8 3.73 14.31 13.61
N ARG A 9 3.23 15.53 13.36
CA ARG A 9 1.99 16.07 13.96
C ARG A 9 0.80 15.09 13.88
N PRO A 10 0.51 14.41 12.75
CA PRO A 10 -0.59 13.43 12.70
C PRO A 10 -0.39 12.23 13.63
N LEU A 11 0.86 11.81 13.83
CA LEU A 11 1.24 10.71 14.72
C LEU A 11 1.16 11.14 16.20
N ASP A 12 1.67 12.33 16.51
CA ASP A 12 1.69 12.90 17.87
C ASP A 12 0.28 13.18 18.40
N LEU A 13 -0.65 13.55 17.51
CA LEU A 13 -2.07 13.78 17.83
C LEU A 13 -2.89 12.48 17.89
N GLY A 14 -2.30 11.31 17.65
CA GLY A 14 -3.00 10.03 17.65
C GLY A 14 -4.05 9.89 16.53
N MET A 15 -4.01 10.74 15.51
CA MET A 15 -4.94 10.70 14.38
C MET A 15 -4.64 9.57 13.40
N LEU A 16 -3.43 9.01 13.50
CA LEU A 16 -2.91 8.00 12.59
C LEU A 16 -2.15 6.92 13.37
N SER A 17 -2.35 5.66 13.02
CA SER A 17 -1.53 4.58 13.57
C SER A 17 -0.11 4.67 13.04
N LYS A 18 0.86 4.13 13.78
CA LYS A 18 2.27 4.08 13.35
C LYS A 18 2.40 3.36 12.02
N GLU A 19 1.70 2.24 11.86
CA GLU A 19 1.68 1.40 10.66
C GLU A 19 1.19 2.19 9.46
N ARG A 20 0.06 2.89 9.61
CA ARG A 20 -0.52 3.71 8.54
C ARG A 20 0.40 4.87 8.15
N PHE A 21 1.05 5.51 9.14
CA PHE A 21 2.05 6.53 8.90
C PHE A 21 3.26 6.01 8.12
N TYR A 22 3.77 4.83 8.48
CA TYR A 22 4.88 4.20 7.75
C TYR A 22 4.51 3.94 6.28
N LEU A 23 3.28 3.50 6.00
CA LEU A 23 2.82 3.29 4.62
C LEU A 23 2.79 4.61 3.82
N LEU A 24 2.36 5.71 4.44
CA LEU A 24 2.38 7.04 3.79
C LEU A 24 3.82 7.43 3.45
N ILE A 25 4.74 7.34 4.40
CA ILE A 25 6.15 7.66 4.19
C ILE A 25 6.78 6.75 3.12
N GLN A 26 6.42 5.47 3.07
CA GLN A 26 6.88 4.56 2.01
C GLN A 26 6.40 5.01 0.63
N LEU A 27 5.12 5.41 0.49
CA LEU A 27 4.60 5.94 -0.77
C LEU A 27 5.39 7.19 -1.20
N MET A 28 5.58 8.14 -0.27
CA MET A 28 6.34 9.37 -0.54
C MET A 28 7.77 9.04 -0.99
N LYS A 29 8.44 8.13 -0.28
CA LYS A 29 9.80 7.72 -0.61
C LYS A 29 9.89 7.12 -2.02
N ILE A 30 8.94 6.26 -2.38
CA ILE A 30 8.89 5.63 -3.71
C ILE A 30 8.65 6.69 -4.78
N TYR A 31 7.72 7.63 -4.55
CA TYR A 31 7.40 8.67 -5.52
C TYR A 31 8.58 9.61 -5.80
N PHE A 32 9.25 10.10 -4.74
CA PHE A 32 10.30 11.10 -4.88
C PHE A 32 11.68 10.56 -5.24
N TYR A 33 12.02 9.35 -4.78
CA TYR A 33 13.42 8.89 -4.79
C TYR A 33 13.66 7.62 -5.60
N CYS A 34 12.62 6.93 -6.09
CA CYS A 34 12.82 5.71 -6.85
C CYS A 34 12.72 5.96 -8.37
N PRO A 35 13.55 5.28 -9.18
CA PRO A 35 13.57 5.47 -10.63
C PRO A 35 12.32 4.86 -11.30
N TRP A 36 11.67 5.65 -12.15
CA TRP A 36 10.60 5.19 -13.05
C TRP A 36 11.16 4.22 -14.11
N PRO A 37 10.42 3.19 -14.58
CA PRO A 37 9.03 2.83 -14.28
C PRO A 37 8.84 1.74 -13.20
N SER A 38 9.93 1.27 -12.59
CA SER A 38 9.91 0.19 -11.58
C SER A 38 9.14 0.56 -10.30
N THR A 39 8.89 1.85 -10.08
CA THR A 39 8.15 2.41 -8.95
C THR A 39 6.70 1.95 -8.86
N SER A 40 5.97 1.98 -9.97
CA SER A 40 4.56 1.57 -10.01
C SER A 40 4.39 0.09 -9.65
N ARG A 41 5.30 -0.77 -10.13
CA ARG A 41 5.31 -2.20 -9.77
C ARG A 41 5.56 -2.42 -8.28
N SER A 42 6.47 -1.66 -7.68
CA SER A 42 6.76 -1.73 -6.25
C SER A 42 5.57 -1.31 -5.40
N VAL A 43 4.90 -0.21 -5.74
CA VAL A 43 3.65 0.21 -5.08
C VAL A 43 2.58 -0.88 -5.21
N LYS A 44 2.35 -1.38 -6.43
CA LYS A 44 1.38 -2.46 -6.66
C LYS A 44 1.67 -3.69 -5.80
N LEU A 45 2.93 -4.06 -5.62
CA LEU A 45 3.36 -5.20 -4.81
C LEU A 45 3.10 -5.00 -3.32
N ILE A 46 3.54 -3.86 -2.76
CA ILE A 46 3.38 -3.53 -1.33
C ILE A 46 1.89 -3.51 -0.96
N TRP A 47 1.06 -2.81 -1.74
CA TRP A 47 -0.37 -2.72 -1.47
C TRP A 47 -1.15 -3.99 -1.83
N ARG A 48 -0.54 -4.93 -2.58
CA ARG A 48 -1.10 -6.29 -2.75
C ARG A 48 -0.76 -7.23 -1.60
N SER A 49 0.26 -6.94 -0.79
CA SER A 49 0.68 -7.81 0.32
C SER A 49 0.04 -7.50 1.66
N ILE A 50 -0.49 -6.29 1.86
CA ILE A 50 -1.03 -5.83 3.14
C ILE A 50 -2.57 -5.80 3.14
N PRO A 51 -3.24 -6.02 4.29
CA PRO A 51 -4.69 -5.95 4.40
C PRO A 51 -5.23 -4.51 4.44
N ASP A 52 -4.35 -3.52 4.64
CA ASP A 52 -4.70 -2.11 4.78
C ASP A 52 -5.53 -1.58 3.61
N CYS A 53 -6.44 -0.66 3.94
CA CYS A 53 -7.23 0.09 2.98
C CYS A 53 -6.31 0.89 2.03
N LEU A 54 -6.78 1.19 0.83
CA LEU A 54 -6.05 2.11 -0.04
C LEU A 54 -6.09 3.52 0.53
N PHE A 55 -5.10 4.35 0.17
CA PHE A 55 -5.17 5.77 0.48
C PHE A 55 -6.22 6.45 -0.36
N SER A 56 -6.86 7.45 0.22
CA SER A 56 -7.71 8.36 -0.53
C SER A 56 -7.06 9.72 -0.70
N PHE A 57 -7.52 10.47 -1.71
CA PHE A 57 -7.06 11.85 -1.91
C PHE A 57 -7.27 12.70 -0.64
N ASN A 58 -8.44 12.58 0.01
CA ASN A 58 -8.72 13.31 1.24
C ASN A 58 -7.75 12.96 2.37
N GLU A 59 -7.37 11.68 2.49
CA GLU A 59 -6.39 11.24 3.49
C GLU A 59 -5.01 11.87 3.24
N LEU A 60 -4.55 11.85 1.99
CA LEU A 60 -3.28 12.48 1.62
C LEU A 60 -3.32 13.99 1.82
N ASN A 61 -4.41 14.65 1.41
CA ASN A 61 -4.59 16.09 1.57
C ASN A 61 -4.68 16.50 3.06
N GLN A 62 -5.33 15.70 3.89
CA GLN A 62 -5.43 15.96 5.32
C GLN A 62 -4.06 15.95 6.00
N TYR A 63 -3.18 15.01 5.63
CA TYR A 63 -1.88 14.85 6.30
C TYR A 63 -0.75 15.66 5.66
N PHE A 64 -0.79 15.88 4.35
CA PHE A 64 0.28 16.56 3.62
C PHE A 64 -0.11 17.93 3.06
N GLY A 65 -1.40 18.31 3.07
CA GLY A 65 -1.86 19.60 2.53
C GLY A 65 -1.34 20.86 3.22
N THR A 66 -0.72 20.71 4.39
CA THR A 66 -0.02 21.80 5.08
C THR A 66 1.46 21.90 4.70
N ILE A 67 2.02 20.85 4.10
CA ILE A 67 3.45 20.70 3.79
C ILE A 67 3.69 20.76 2.28
N MET A 68 2.67 20.46 1.48
CA MET A 68 2.75 20.31 0.03
C MET A 68 1.60 21.01 -0.68
N ASP A 69 1.87 21.47 -1.89
CA ASP A 69 0.87 22.06 -2.76
C ASP A 69 -0.16 21.01 -3.21
N SER A 70 -1.41 21.45 -3.42
CA SER A 70 -2.50 20.56 -3.80
C SER A 70 -2.23 19.80 -5.10
N GLU A 71 -1.48 20.41 -6.03
CA GLU A 71 -1.11 19.78 -7.29
C GLU A 71 -0.13 18.62 -7.09
N ASP A 72 0.85 18.76 -6.19
CA ASP A 72 1.77 17.67 -5.87
C ASP A 72 1.05 16.50 -5.21
N ILE A 73 0.13 16.79 -4.29
CA ILE A 73 -0.70 15.76 -3.63
C ILE A 73 -1.56 15.03 -4.65
N LYS A 74 -2.12 15.76 -5.62
CA LYS A 74 -2.89 15.17 -6.71
C LYS A 74 -2.02 14.27 -7.59
N ASN A 75 -0.81 14.72 -7.97
CA ASN A 75 0.13 13.90 -8.76
C ASN A 75 0.54 12.61 -8.03
N ILE A 76 0.80 12.68 -6.72
CA ILE A 76 1.09 11.51 -5.89
C ILE A 76 -0.12 10.56 -5.85
N PHE A 77 -1.32 11.10 -5.67
CA PHE A 77 -2.55 10.32 -5.64
C PHE A 77 -2.83 9.64 -6.99
N GLU A 78 -2.65 10.32 -8.11
CA GLU A 78 -2.80 9.76 -9.46
C GLU A 78 -1.78 8.65 -9.72
N PHE A 79 -0.51 8.86 -9.34
CA PHE A 79 0.52 7.83 -9.40
C PHE A 79 0.12 6.58 -8.60
N PHE A 80 -0.30 6.78 -7.35
CA PHE A 80 -0.72 5.69 -6.46
C PHE A 80 -1.93 4.95 -7.03
N SER A 81 -2.98 5.68 -7.41
CA SER A 81 -4.25 5.14 -7.93
C SER A 81 -4.04 4.34 -9.22
N THR A 82 -3.18 4.85 -10.10
CA THR A 82 -2.77 4.14 -11.32
C THR A 82 -2.05 2.82 -11.00
N ALA A 83 -1.15 2.81 -10.01
CA ALA A 83 -0.40 1.63 -9.63
C ALA A 83 -1.30 0.54 -8.99
N VAL A 84 -2.26 0.93 -8.15
CA VAL A 84 -3.14 -0.01 -7.43
C VAL A 84 -4.45 -0.32 -8.16
N GLY A 85 -4.76 0.42 -9.23
CA GLY A 85 -5.96 0.25 -10.05
C GLY A 85 -7.25 0.67 -9.34
N SER A 86 -7.22 1.74 -8.54
CA SER A 86 -8.39 2.23 -7.81
C SER A 86 -8.30 3.74 -7.58
N GLU A 87 -9.39 4.42 -7.95
CA GLU A 87 -9.57 5.86 -7.72
C GLU A 87 -10.73 6.02 -6.72
N SER A 88 -10.41 6.31 -5.45
CA SER A 88 -11.43 6.54 -4.44
C SER A 88 -11.13 7.78 -3.62
N SER A 89 -12.14 8.65 -3.43
CA SER A 89 -12.02 9.86 -2.61
C SER A 89 -12.05 9.57 -1.12
N TYR A 90 -12.47 8.37 -0.72
CA TYR A 90 -12.56 7.93 0.68
C TYR A 90 -11.86 6.58 0.88
N CYS A 91 -11.28 6.42 2.08
CA CYS A 91 -10.65 5.17 2.50
C CYS A 91 -11.73 4.07 2.60
N GLN A 92 -11.66 3.07 1.71
CA GLN A 92 -12.59 1.94 1.71
C GLN A 92 -11.90 0.65 2.15
N PRO A 93 -12.59 -0.22 2.91
CA PRO A 93 -12.13 -1.57 3.17
C PRO A 93 -11.82 -2.30 1.87
N ARG A 94 -10.75 -3.10 1.89
CA ARG A 94 -10.39 -3.96 0.76
C ARG A 94 -11.47 -5.03 0.56
N SER A 95 -11.58 -5.53 -0.67
CA SER A 95 -12.52 -6.62 -0.97
C SER A 95 -12.23 -7.84 -0.10
N LEU A 96 -13.29 -8.58 0.26
CA LEU A 96 -13.15 -9.84 1.00
C LEU A 96 -12.16 -10.78 0.33
N LYS A 97 -12.16 -10.81 -1.01
CA LYS A 97 -11.16 -11.52 -1.80
C LYS A 97 -9.75 -11.12 -1.33
N HIS A 98 -9.36 -9.85 -1.52
CA HIS A 98 -8.04 -9.34 -1.11
C HIS A 98 -7.69 -9.66 0.35
N LEU A 99 -8.62 -9.45 1.28
CA LEU A 99 -8.41 -9.76 2.70
C LEU A 99 -8.11 -11.25 2.91
N SER A 100 -8.88 -12.15 2.30
CA SER A 100 -8.64 -13.60 2.36
C SER A 100 -7.25 -13.98 1.85
N LYS A 101 -6.76 -13.34 0.77
CA LYS A 101 -5.38 -13.57 0.29
C LYS A 101 -4.34 -13.12 1.30
N CYS A 102 -4.49 -11.94 1.89
CA CYS A 102 -3.56 -11.46 2.91
C CYS A 102 -3.54 -12.41 4.12
N THR A 103 -4.70 -12.87 4.58
CA THR A 103 -4.81 -13.84 5.67
C THR A 103 -4.11 -15.16 5.34
N VAL A 104 -4.38 -15.76 4.18
CA VAL A 104 -3.73 -17.02 3.77
C VAL A 104 -2.22 -16.84 3.66
N ARG A 105 -1.75 -15.76 3.03
CA ARG A 105 -0.32 -15.49 2.88
C ARG A 105 0.36 -15.25 4.22
N SER A 106 -0.27 -14.53 5.14
CA SER A 106 0.24 -14.31 6.50
C SER A 106 0.34 -15.63 7.26
N LEU A 107 -0.66 -16.50 7.16
CA LEU A 107 -0.60 -17.84 7.76
C LEU A 107 0.54 -18.69 7.18
N MET A 108 0.72 -18.65 5.86
CA MET A 108 1.87 -19.31 5.21
C MET A 108 3.20 -18.74 5.70
N GLU A 109 3.30 -17.42 5.91
CA GLU A 109 4.52 -16.77 6.41
C GLU A 109 4.86 -17.23 7.83
N VAL A 110 3.87 -17.19 8.74
CA VAL A 110 4.01 -17.65 10.13
C VAL A 110 4.47 -19.11 10.19
N ASN A 111 4.02 -19.94 9.25
CA ASN A 111 4.42 -21.34 9.15
C ASN A 111 5.75 -21.56 8.38
N GLY A 112 6.46 -20.50 7.97
CA GLY A 112 7.70 -20.60 7.19
C GLY A 112 7.50 -21.13 5.77
N GLN A 113 6.26 -21.12 5.28
CA GLN A 113 5.84 -21.68 4.00
C GLN A 113 5.64 -20.63 2.91
N LEU A 114 5.78 -19.33 3.19
CA LEU A 114 5.59 -18.28 2.19
C LEU A 114 6.75 -18.19 1.21
N CYS A 115 6.83 -19.13 0.28
CA CYS A 115 7.72 -19.05 -0.88
C CYS A 115 6.96 -19.44 -2.16
N PRO A 116 7.40 -18.96 -3.34
CA PRO A 116 6.71 -19.24 -4.60
C PRO A 116 6.54 -20.75 -4.85
N ARG A 117 7.54 -21.56 -4.50
CA ARG A 117 7.51 -23.01 -4.64
C ARG A 117 6.40 -23.66 -3.81
N ASN A 118 6.28 -23.29 -2.54
CA ASN A 118 5.28 -23.88 -1.65
C ASN A 118 3.85 -23.52 -2.07
N ILE A 119 3.65 -22.35 -2.69
CA ILE A 119 2.35 -21.99 -3.30
C ILE A 119 1.98 -22.95 -4.43
N GLU A 120 2.96 -23.46 -5.19
CA GLU A 120 2.75 -24.44 -6.26
C GLU A 120 2.40 -25.83 -5.76
N GLU A 121 2.89 -26.17 -4.57
CA GLU A 121 2.68 -27.48 -3.94
C GLU A 121 1.34 -27.55 -3.18
N LEU A 122 0.60 -26.43 -3.06
CA LEU A 122 -0.73 -26.41 -2.46
C LEU A 122 -1.72 -27.27 -3.26
N ILE A 123 -2.44 -28.13 -2.54
CA ILE A 123 -3.53 -28.96 -3.08
C ILE A 123 -4.80 -28.10 -3.23
N VAL A 124 -4.73 -27.09 -4.10
CA VAL A 124 -5.82 -26.16 -4.43
C VAL A 124 -5.88 -25.94 -5.96
N PRO A 125 -7.02 -25.50 -6.51
CA PRO A 125 -7.14 -25.20 -7.93
C PRO A 125 -6.05 -24.22 -8.41
N LEU A 126 -5.60 -24.38 -9.65
CA LEU A 126 -4.59 -23.51 -10.28
C LEU A 126 -4.95 -22.02 -10.19
N THR A 127 -6.24 -21.71 -10.32
CA THR A 127 -6.78 -20.35 -10.19
C THR A 127 -6.54 -19.76 -8.80
N VAL A 128 -6.61 -20.56 -7.74
CA VAL A 128 -6.33 -20.14 -6.35
C VAL A 128 -4.82 -19.96 -6.15
N ARG A 129 -3.98 -20.82 -6.74
CA ARG A 129 -2.52 -20.66 -6.68
C ARG A 129 -2.06 -19.38 -7.36
N ALA A 130 -2.53 -19.12 -8.58
CA ALA A 130 -2.24 -17.87 -9.28
C ALA A 130 -2.72 -16.67 -8.47
N TYR A 131 -3.92 -16.77 -7.89
CA TYR A 131 -4.49 -15.73 -7.04
C TYR A 131 -3.62 -15.39 -5.81
N LEU A 132 -2.99 -16.37 -5.16
CA LEU A 132 -2.12 -16.16 -4.00
C LEU A 132 -0.78 -15.47 -4.33
N ARG A 133 -0.37 -15.42 -5.61
CA ARG A 133 0.86 -14.73 -6.04
C ARG A 133 0.68 -13.21 -6.04
N LEU A 134 1.73 -12.47 -5.69
CA LEU A 134 1.70 -11.00 -5.75
C LEU A 134 1.96 -10.47 -7.17
N LEU A 135 2.80 -11.20 -7.91
CA LEU A 135 3.10 -10.99 -9.32
C LEU A 135 2.11 -11.81 -10.16
N GLU A 136 1.38 -11.13 -11.02
CA GLU A 136 0.73 -11.75 -12.19
C GLU A 136 1.79 -12.00 -13.26
#